data_AF-A0A0C9YAC2-F1
#
_entry.id   AF-A0A0C9YAC2-F1
#
_cell.length_a   1.000
_cell.length_b   1.000
_cell.length_c   1.000
_cell.angle_alpha   90.00
_cell.angle_beta   90.00
_cell.angle_gamma   90.00
#
_symmetry.space_group_name_H-M   'P 1'
#
loop_
_entity.id
_entity.type
_entity.pdbx_description
1 polymer ?
#
loop_
_entity_poly.entity_id
_entity_poly.type
_entity_poly.pdbx_seq_one_letter_code
_entity_poly.pdbx_strand_id
1 'polypeptide(L)'
;MSDKAARTHSHISNRAKASENVERKVAFKSVLDNPYRIEWPSVPINLQNAVLAHIVSLLEGVVEYQRNRCPVGRKRKRTVLHNDNSKRHAKGQVEGVGSVLTGSEESATLEDTLASVGLHTGESGSAELSEHSSGPTPPLVLGHIVYGINAVTKRLEIQSRNARRPLVFSSDESITMKGLPLKYLFVCRADVDPPLLVDHLPHLVAACNSGGTRNLLKIVPLPKGAELALAQKLGIRRVTTLGVDMCFPDSSLTALLEPVATLTAPWLVHSEPTQLLLPAHIKQVRTSAPKDMRTIKAVRAREKAAAKQRRQSKRQEARQK
;
A
#
# COMPACT_ATOMS: atom_id res chain seq x y z
N MET A 1 -39.33 -7.38 -2.78
CA MET A 1 -38.59 -6.12 -2.55
C MET A 1 -38.09 -6.14 -1.12
N SER A 2 -36.81 -6.45 -0.92
CA SER A 2 -36.23 -6.63 0.41
C SER A 2 -35.79 -5.29 0.99
N ASP A 3 -36.34 -4.94 2.16
CA ASP A 3 -36.02 -3.75 2.94
C ASP A 3 -34.54 -3.74 3.35
N LYS A 4 -33.69 -3.10 2.54
CA LYS A 4 -32.34 -2.73 2.96
C LYS A 4 -32.45 -1.54 3.90
N ALA A 5 -32.54 -1.83 5.20
CA ALA A 5 -32.54 -0.84 6.26
C ALA A 5 -31.40 0.18 6.08
N ALA A 6 -31.73 1.46 6.11
CA ALA A 6 -30.78 2.56 5.95
C ALA A 6 -29.71 2.49 7.05
N ARG A 7 -28.45 2.28 6.66
CA ARG A 7 -27.31 2.20 7.59
C ARG A 7 -27.10 3.56 8.26
N THR A 8 -27.45 3.68 9.54
CA THR A 8 -27.25 4.91 10.33
C THR A 8 -25.83 4.98 10.86
N HIS A 9 -25.03 5.92 10.35
CA HIS A 9 -23.67 6.15 10.84
C HIS A 9 -23.69 7.13 12.02
N SER A 10 -23.76 6.63 13.25
CA SER A 10 -23.77 7.43 14.48
C SER A 10 -22.36 7.64 15.05
N HIS A 11 -21.49 8.31 14.30
CA HIS A 11 -20.18 8.70 14.85
C HIS A 11 -20.33 9.96 15.69
N ILE A 12 -20.50 9.77 17.00
CA ILE A 12 -20.50 10.86 17.98
C ILE A 12 -19.04 11.33 18.11
N SER A 13 -18.72 12.50 17.56
CA SER A 13 -17.38 13.09 17.70
C SER A 13 -17.12 13.49 19.16
N ASN A 14 -15.92 13.25 19.68
CA ASN A 14 -15.47 13.73 21.01
C ASN A 14 -15.52 15.26 21.17
N ARG A 15 -15.74 16.01 20.08
CA ARG A 15 -15.93 17.46 20.07
C ARG A 15 -17.37 17.88 20.41
N ALA A 16 -18.33 16.98 20.32
CA ALA A 16 -19.71 17.23 20.70
C ALA A 16 -19.81 17.10 22.22
N LYS A 17 -19.68 18.22 22.94
CA LYS A 17 -20.15 18.27 24.33
C LYS A 17 -21.59 17.75 24.35
N ALA A 18 -21.92 16.92 25.34
CA ALA A 18 -23.26 16.40 25.57
C ALA A 18 -24.25 17.57 25.68
N SER A 19 -24.88 17.95 24.56
CA SER A 19 -26.02 18.86 24.58
C SER A 19 -27.26 17.98 24.82
N GLU A 20 -27.37 17.43 26.02
CA GLU A 20 -28.44 16.47 26.38
C GLU A 20 -29.85 17.04 26.24
N ASN A 21 -30.01 18.38 26.23
CA ASN A 21 -31.34 19.01 26.28
C ASN A 21 -31.79 19.74 25.00
N VAL A 22 -31.09 19.58 23.87
CA VAL A 22 -31.55 20.20 22.63
C VAL A 22 -32.39 19.20 21.84
N GLU A 23 -33.70 19.44 21.73
CA GLU A 23 -34.57 18.70 20.83
C GLU A 23 -34.01 18.76 19.39
N ARG A 24 -33.69 17.60 18.83
CA ARG A 24 -33.18 17.47 17.46
C ARG A 24 -34.25 16.82 16.60
N LYS A 25 -34.57 17.47 15.48
CA LYS A 25 -35.36 16.88 14.41
C LYS A 25 -34.47 16.10 13.46
N VAL A 26 -34.99 15.02 12.91
CA VAL A 26 -34.33 14.29 11.83
C VAL A 26 -34.42 15.13 10.55
N ALA A 27 -33.29 15.31 9.88
CA ALA A 27 -33.19 16.00 8.60
C ALA A 27 -32.46 15.09 7.61
N PHE A 28 -33.09 14.79 6.48
CA PHE A 28 -32.46 14.04 5.40
C PHE A 28 -31.72 15.00 4.47
N LYS A 29 -30.45 14.69 4.19
CA LYS A 29 -29.64 15.45 3.24
C LYS A 29 -29.34 14.58 2.04
N SER A 30 -29.63 15.08 0.85
CA SER A 30 -29.24 14.41 -0.39
C SER A 30 -27.72 14.45 -0.54
N VAL A 31 -27.13 13.30 -0.84
CA VAL A 31 -25.69 13.11 -1.09
C VAL A 31 -25.56 12.32 -2.38
N LEU A 32 -24.72 12.82 -3.28
CA LEU A 32 -24.38 12.12 -4.51
C LEU A 32 -23.51 10.90 -4.16
N ASP A 33 -23.94 9.71 -4.54
CA ASP A 33 -23.11 8.51 -4.46
C ASP A 33 -22.36 8.33 -5.77
N ASN A 34 -21.16 7.75 -5.69
CA ASN A 34 -20.40 7.41 -6.87
C ASN A 34 -20.93 6.08 -7.44
N PRO A 35 -21.54 6.05 -8.65
CA PRO A 35 -21.98 4.81 -9.27
C PRO A 35 -20.81 3.96 -9.80
N TYR A 36 -19.62 4.56 -9.97
CA TYR A 36 -18.42 3.91 -10.50
C TYR A 36 -17.61 3.18 -9.41
N ARG A 37 -18.29 2.37 -8.60
CA ARG A 37 -17.62 1.54 -7.57
C ARG A 37 -17.25 0.19 -8.15
N ILE A 38 -16.00 -0.19 -8.00
CA ILE A 38 -15.55 -1.54 -8.34
C ILE A 38 -15.67 -2.38 -7.08
N GLU A 39 -16.59 -3.33 -7.12
CA GLU A 39 -16.77 -4.28 -6.04
C GLU A 39 -15.70 -5.37 -6.07
N TRP A 40 -15.44 -5.95 -4.91
CA TRP A 40 -14.60 -7.14 -4.82
C TRP A 40 -15.29 -8.32 -5.51
N PRO A 41 -14.55 -9.19 -6.22
CA PRO A 41 -15.14 -10.36 -6.85
C PRO A 41 -15.69 -11.30 -5.78
N SER A 42 -16.91 -11.80 -6.00
CA SER A 42 -17.53 -12.81 -5.16
C SER A 42 -16.93 -14.18 -5.50
N VAL A 43 -15.95 -14.61 -4.73
CA VAL A 43 -15.29 -15.91 -4.92
C VAL A 43 -15.85 -16.92 -3.90
N PRO A 44 -16.34 -18.09 -4.32
CA PRO A 44 -16.84 -19.11 -3.39
C PRO A 44 -15.77 -19.55 -2.37
N ILE A 45 -16.16 -19.77 -1.12
CA ILE A 45 -15.22 -20.10 -0.03
C ILE A 45 -14.41 -21.38 -0.31
N ASN A 46 -15.02 -22.37 -0.96
CA ASN A 46 -14.34 -23.61 -1.35
C ASN A 46 -13.16 -23.32 -2.28
N LEU A 47 -13.36 -22.40 -3.23
CA LEU A 47 -12.32 -21.97 -4.15
C LEU A 47 -11.24 -21.16 -3.43
N GLN A 48 -11.62 -20.25 -2.53
CA GLN A 48 -10.65 -19.49 -1.72
C GLN A 48 -9.75 -20.43 -0.88
N ASN A 49 -10.33 -21.47 -0.28
CA ASN A 49 -9.60 -22.47 0.51
C ASN A 49 -8.67 -23.32 -0.37
N ALA A 50 -9.14 -23.78 -1.54
CA ALA A 50 -8.33 -24.53 -2.49
C ALA A 50 -7.14 -23.71 -2.99
N VAL A 51 -7.37 -22.44 -3.33
CA VAL A 51 -6.33 -21.50 -3.75
C VAL A 51 -5.31 -21.29 -2.63
N LEU A 52 -5.77 -21.07 -1.39
CA LEU A 52 -4.88 -20.91 -0.25
C LEU A 52 -4.02 -22.16 -0.02
N ALA A 53 -4.61 -23.35 -0.03
CA ALA A 53 -3.89 -24.60 0.16
C ALA A 53 -2.81 -24.80 -0.91
N HIS A 54 -3.14 -24.50 -2.17
CA HIS A 54 -2.20 -24.56 -3.28
C HIS A 54 -1.03 -23.58 -3.10
N ILE A 55 -1.31 -22.32 -2.77
CA ILE A 55 -0.27 -21.31 -2.52
C ILE A 55 0.62 -21.72 -1.33
N VAL A 56 0.03 -22.24 -0.26
CA VAL A 56 0.77 -22.71 0.92
C VAL A 56 1.72 -23.87 0.55
N SER A 57 1.30 -24.76 -0.34
CA SER A 57 2.14 -25.84 -0.87
C SER A 57 3.26 -25.30 -1.77
N LEU A 58 2.98 -24.30 -2.62
CA LEU A 58 4.00 -23.64 -3.45
C LEU A 58 5.07 -22.91 -2.62
N LEU A 59 4.70 -22.41 -1.44
CA LEU A 59 5.59 -21.68 -0.53
C LEU A 59 6.34 -22.60 0.44
N GLU A 60 6.19 -23.92 0.32
CA GLU A 60 6.95 -24.87 1.09
C GLU A 60 8.46 -24.75 0.79
N GLY A 61 9.32 -24.84 1.81
CA GLY A 61 10.77 -24.66 1.64
C GLY A 61 11.26 -23.21 1.68
N VAL A 62 10.35 -22.22 1.54
CA VAL A 62 10.74 -20.80 1.47
C VAL A 62 11.25 -20.28 2.82
N VAL A 63 10.65 -20.71 3.93
CA VAL A 63 11.11 -20.32 5.28
C VAL A 63 12.48 -20.88 5.58
N GLU A 64 12.74 -22.14 5.28
CA GLU A 64 14.05 -22.76 5.48
C GLU A 64 15.11 -22.00 4.68
N TYR A 65 14.80 -21.68 3.41
CA TYR A 65 15.69 -20.88 2.58
C TYR A 65 15.98 -19.49 3.18
N GLN A 66 14.96 -18.77 3.62
CA GLN A 66 15.15 -17.44 4.22
C GLN A 66 15.91 -17.49 5.55
N ARG A 67 15.63 -18.48 6.40
CA ARG A 67 16.35 -18.69 7.66
C ARG A 67 17.83 -18.95 7.43
N ASN A 68 18.19 -19.71 6.40
CA ASN A 68 19.58 -20.00 6.04
C ASN A 68 20.30 -18.76 5.46
N ARG A 69 19.55 -17.85 4.81
CA ARG A 69 20.08 -16.61 4.22
C ARG A 69 20.28 -15.48 5.25
N CYS A 70 19.41 -15.35 6.24
CA CYS A 70 19.46 -14.29 7.26
C CYS A 70 20.75 -14.20 8.11
N PRO A 71 21.38 -15.29 8.60
CA PRO A 71 22.59 -15.19 9.42
C PRO A 71 23.77 -14.63 8.65
N VAL A 72 23.86 -14.88 7.33
CA VAL A 72 24.93 -14.38 6.46
C VAL A 72 24.86 -12.85 6.32
N GLY A 73 23.65 -12.29 6.19
CA GLY A 73 23.45 -10.84 6.09
C GLY A 73 23.69 -10.09 7.41
N ARG A 74 23.29 -10.67 8.55
CA ARG A 74 23.51 -10.06 9.87
C ARG A 74 24.98 -10.06 10.29
N LYS A 75 25.75 -11.09 9.92
CA LYS A 75 27.21 -11.13 10.15
C LYS A 75 27.94 -10.02 9.38
N ARG A 76 27.57 -9.77 8.12
CA ARG A 76 28.15 -8.68 7.30
C ARG A 76 27.84 -7.28 7.84
N LYS A 77 26.66 -7.03 8.43
CA LYS A 77 26.34 -5.70 8.99
C LYS A 77 27.05 -5.42 10.32
N ARG A 78 27.35 -6.45 11.13
CA ARG A 78 28.12 -6.31 12.37
C ARG A 78 29.60 -6.03 12.13
N THR A 79 30.22 -6.62 11.11
CA THR A 79 31.64 -6.35 10.80
C THR A 79 31.87 -4.95 10.22
N VAL A 80 30.93 -4.43 9.42
CA VAL A 80 30.99 -3.06 8.90
C VAL A 80 30.93 -2.03 10.02
N LEU A 81 30.00 -2.18 10.97
CA LEU A 81 29.89 -1.27 12.13
C LEU A 81 31.11 -1.35 13.07
N HIS A 82 31.74 -2.52 13.20
CA HIS A 82 32.94 -2.64 14.02
C HIS A 82 34.16 -1.99 13.36
N ASN A 83 34.27 -2.03 12.02
CA ASN A 83 35.38 -1.43 11.28
C ASN A 83 35.29 0.10 11.22
N ASP A 84 34.08 0.66 11.16
CA ASP A 84 33.87 2.11 11.19
C ASP A 84 34.21 2.73 12.56
N ASN A 85 34.00 2.00 13.66
CA ASN A 85 34.39 2.47 14.99
C ASN A 85 35.90 2.40 15.23
N SER A 86 36.61 1.40 14.70
CA SER A 86 38.08 1.31 14.84
C SER A 86 38.83 2.35 14.00
N LYS A 87 38.27 2.82 12.88
CA LYS A 87 38.87 3.91 12.09
C LYS A 87 38.72 5.30 12.73
N ARG A 88 37.73 5.50 13.61
CA ARG A 88 37.52 6.79 14.30
C ARG A 88 38.50 7.02 15.46
N HIS A 89 39.06 5.97 16.06
CA HIS A 89 40.04 6.10 17.14
C HIS A 89 41.50 6.31 16.67
N ALA A 90 41.80 6.10 15.39
CA ALA A 90 43.16 6.26 14.84
C ALA A 90 43.44 7.67 14.27
N LYS A 91 42.47 8.59 14.25
CA LYS A 91 42.58 9.91 13.59
C LYS A 91 42.38 11.09 14.55
N GLY A 92 42.84 10.94 15.80
CA GLY A 92 42.70 11.95 16.86
C GLY A 92 44.02 12.30 17.53
N GLN A 93 45.07 12.57 16.77
CA GLN A 93 46.31 13.13 17.33
C GLN A 93 47.15 13.88 16.27
N VAL A 94 46.66 14.99 15.72
CA VAL A 94 47.50 16.06 15.17
C VAL A 94 46.82 17.41 15.42
N GLU A 95 47.56 18.31 16.06
CA GLU A 95 47.36 19.74 16.34
C GLU A 95 46.92 20.52 15.08
N GLY A 96 46.32 21.71 15.06
CA GLY A 96 46.35 22.88 15.95
C GLY A 96 46.30 24.13 15.02
N VAL A 97 45.81 25.26 15.54
CA VAL A 97 45.96 26.64 15.01
C VAL A 97 45.00 27.12 13.90
N GLY A 98 43.97 27.87 14.33
CA GLY A 98 43.58 29.24 13.93
C GLY A 98 43.25 29.61 12.47
N SER A 99 42.01 30.09 12.23
CA SER A 99 41.72 31.39 11.55
C SER A 99 40.21 31.62 11.29
N VAL A 100 39.69 32.69 11.90
CA VAL A 100 38.79 33.79 11.44
C VAL A 100 37.85 33.60 10.21
N LEU A 101 36.54 33.89 10.45
CA LEU A 101 35.41 34.45 9.64
C LEU A 101 35.24 33.97 8.17
N THR A 102 34.05 33.67 7.62
CA THR A 102 32.78 34.42 7.52
C THR A 102 31.67 33.46 7.04
N GLY A 103 30.42 33.78 7.37
CA GLY A 103 29.27 32.89 7.15
C GLY A 103 28.78 32.74 5.71
N SER A 104 27.94 31.74 5.51
CA SER A 104 26.77 31.70 4.64
C SER A 104 26.04 30.39 4.93
N GLU A 105 24.72 30.49 5.01
CA GLU A 105 23.80 29.39 5.32
C GLU A 105 23.81 28.36 4.19
N GLU A 106 23.95 27.07 4.52
CA GLU A 106 23.45 25.99 3.68
C GLU A 106 23.16 24.75 4.51
N SER A 107 21.93 24.27 4.36
CA SER A 107 21.33 23.19 5.15
C SER A 107 21.79 21.83 4.62
N ALA A 108 22.69 21.19 5.37
CA ALA A 108 22.92 19.75 5.40
C ALA A 108 21.60 18.99 5.75
N THR A 109 21.32 17.73 5.43
CA THR A 109 21.92 16.54 4.76
C THR A 109 20.77 15.47 4.77
N LEU A 110 20.69 14.37 4.02
CA LEU A 110 21.62 13.27 3.78
C LEU A 110 21.08 12.46 2.57
N GLU A 111 21.80 12.43 1.47
CA GLU A 111 21.75 11.32 0.52
C GLU A 111 23.17 10.83 0.22
N ASP A 112 23.18 9.55 -0.14
CA ASP A 112 24.22 8.80 -0.82
C ASP A 112 25.17 7.97 0.04
N THR A 113 25.26 6.67 -0.32
CA THR A 113 26.48 6.00 -0.78
C THR A 113 26.26 4.49 -0.75
N LEU A 114 25.88 3.87 -1.87
CA LEU A 114 26.30 2.49 -2.21
C LEU A 114 26.53 2.34 -3.72
N ALA A 115 27.74 2.74 -4.10
CA ALA A 115 28.71 1.97 -4.86
C ALA A 115 28.31 1.36 -6.22
N SER A 116 28.74 2.08 -7.26
CA SER A 116 29.57 1.59 -8.37
C SER A 116 30.25 0.24 -8.15
N VAL A 117 30.00 -0.71 -9.07
CA VAL A 117 30.94 -1.78 -9.41
C VAL A 117 31.07 -1.78 -10.93
N GLY A 118 32.20 -1.28 -11.39
CA GLY A 118 32.63 -1.26 -12.78
C GLY A 118 32.95 -2.67 -13.31
N LEU A 119 32.60 -2.85 -14.58
CA LEU A 119 32.88 -3.99 -15.43
C LEU A 119 34.39 -4.02 -15.76
N HIS A 120 35.08 -5.12 -15.47
CA HIS A 120 36.39 -5.40 -16.06
C HIS A 120 36.33 -6.73 -16.82
N THR A 121 36.68 -6.63 -18.09
CA THR A 121 36.79 -7.69 -19.08
C THR A 121 38.23 -8.23 -19.08
N GLY A 122 38.39 -9.55 -19.19
CA GLY A 122 39.46 -10.16 -19.99
C GLY A 122 40.73 -10.69 -19.30
N GLU A 123 40.75 -12.02 -19.17
CA GLU A 123 41.84 -12.95 -19.53
C GLU A 123 42.96 -13.36 -18.54
N SER A 124 43.19 -14.69 -18.61
CA SER A 124 44.37 -15.51 -18.28
C SER A 124 44.52 -16.12 -16.88
N GLY A 125 44.47 -17.47 -16.87
CA GLY A 125 45.50 -18.27 -16.21
C GLY A 125 45.09 -19.15 -15.02
N SER A 126 45.00 -20.46 -15.28
CA SER A 126 45.48 -21.56 -14.42
C SER A 126 44.69 -21.97 -13.16
N ALA A 127 43.99 -23.11 -13.33
CA ALA A 127 44.12 -24.37 -12.58
C ALA A 127 44.08 -24.42 -11.04
N GLU A 128 43.23 -25.37 -10.59
CA GLU A 128 43.23 -26.15 -9.34
C GLU A 128 42.40 -25.67 -8.12
N LEU A 129 41.37 -26.49 -7.86
CA LEU A 129 40.85 -26.93 -6.55
C LEU A 129 40.44 -25.86 -5.53
N SER A 130 39.13 -25.56 -5.50
CA SER A 130 38.46 -25.26 -4.23
C SER A 130 37.01 -25.73 -4.23
N GLU A 131 36.64 -26.28 -3.09
CA GLU A 131 35.47 -27.09 -2.80
C GLU A 131 34.15 -26.31 -2.82
N HIS A 132 33.09 -27.06 -3.08
CA HIS A 132 31.67 -26.69 -3.05
C HIS A 132 31.30 -25.57 -2.08
N SER A 133 31.10 -24.36 -2.60
CA SER A 133 30.18 -23.39 -1.99
C SER A 133 28.74 -23.75 -2.38
N SER A 134 28.22 -24.88 -1.87
CA SER A 134 26.83 -25.28 -2.03
C SER A 134 25.91 -24.40 -1.15
N GLY A 135 25.85 -23.11 -1.47
CA GLY A 135 24.77 -22.26 -0.98
C GLY A 135 23.42 -22.86 -1.43
N PRO A 136 22.39 -22.85 -0.56
CA PRO A 136 21.07 -23.34 -0.97
C PRO A 136 20.60 -22.55 -2.19
N THR A 137 20.24 -23.25 -3.26
CA THR A 137 19.69 -22.62 -4.46
C THR A 137 18.36 -21.96 -4.11
N PRO A 138 18.08 -20.73 -4.60
CA PRO A 138 16.83 -20.05 -4.31
C PRO A 138 15.65 -20.84 -4.91
N PRO A 139 14.57 -21.07 -4.14
CA PRO A 139 13.33 -21.58 -4.70
C PRO A 139 12.86 -20.69 -5.84
N LEU A 140 12.54 -21.28 -7.00
CA LEU A 140 12.11 -20.57 -8.21
C LEU A 140 10.93 -19.62 -7.93
N VAL A 141 10.06 -20.01 -7.01
CA VAL A 141 8.88 -19.29 -6.54
C VAL A 141 9.23 -17.88 -6.04
N LEU A 142 10.39 -17.69 -5.40
CA LEU A 142 10.78 -16.37 -4.88
C LEU A 142 11.09 -15.33 -5.96
N GLY A 143 11.46 -15.77 -7.16
CA GLY A 143 11.72 -14.87 -8.29
C GLY A 143 10.45 -14.29 -8.93
N HIS A 144 9.30 -14.92 -8.69
CA HIS A 144 8.03 -14.61 -9.35
C HIS A 144 6.94 -14.11 -8.40
N ILE A 145 7.28 -13.88 -7.13
CA ILE A 145 6.35 -13.45 -6.10
C ILE A 145 6.75 -12.08 -5.55
N VAL A 146 5.75 -11.22 -5.36
CA VAL A 146 5.88 -9.97 -4.60
C VAL A 146 4.81 -9.93 -3.53
N TYR A 147 5.17 -9.56 -2.30
CA TYR A 147 4.24 -9.49 -1.18
C TYR A 147 4.31 -8.14 -0.46
N GLY A 148 3.21 -7.78 0.19
CA GLY A 148 3.06 -6.54 0.94
C GLY A 148 2.32 -5.46 0.15
N ILE A 149 1.49 -4.68 0.85
CA ILE A 149 0.55 -3.73 0.24
C ILE A 149 1.31 -2.76 -0.66
N ASN A 150 2.32 -2.08 -0.11
CA ASN A 150 3.09 -1.07 -0.82
C ASN A 150 3.89 -1.61 -2.02
N ALA A 151 4.40 -2.84 -1.92
CA ALA A 151 5.19 -3.43 -3.01
C ALA A 151 4.27 -3.82 -4.17
N VAL A 152 3.12 -4.42 -3.86
CA VAL A 152 2.09 -4.76 -4.84
C VAL A 152 1.50 -3.51 -5.47
N THR A 153 1.13 -2.48 -4.68
CA THR A 153 0.52 -1.26 -5.22
C THR A 153 1.46 -0.54 -6.17
N LYS A 154 2.73 -0.36 -5.80
CA LYS A 154 3.74 0.22 -6.70
C LYS A 154 3.83 -0.55 -8.02
N ARG A 155 3.78 -1.89 -7.96
CA ARG A 155 3.85 -2.73 -9.17
C ARG A 155 2.60 -2.58 -10.05
N LEU A 156 1.42 -2.51 -9.44
CA LEU A 156 0.15 -2.25 -10.15
C LEU A 156 0.11 -0.84 -10.76
N GLU A 157 0.59 0.17 -10.04
CA GLU A 157 0.68 1.55 -10.53
C GLU A 157 1.58 1.65 -11.77
N ILE A 158 2.75 1.01 -11.73
CA ILE A 158 3.66 0.91 -12.88
C ILE A 158 2.97 0.20 -14.05
N GLN A 159 2.33 -0.96 -13.79
CA GLN A 159 1.64 -1.72 -14.83
C GLN A 159 0.48 -0.91 -15.46
N SER A 160 -0.32 -0.21 -14.65
CA SER A 160 -1.38 0.67 -15.14
C SER A 160 -0.83 1.86 -15.91
N ARG A 161 0.29 2.44 -15.49
CA ARG A 161 0.92 3.56 -16.20
C ARG A 161 1.44 3.12 -17.57
N ASN A 162 2.08 1.96 -17.62
CA ASN A 162 2.62 1.41 -18.86
C ASN A 162 1.51 1.04 -19.86
N ALA A 163 0.39 0.49 -19.37
CA ALA A 163 -0.76 0.17 -20.21
C ALA A 163 -1.47 1.42 -20.77
N ARG A 164 -1.32 2.59 -20.12
CA ARG A 164 -1.98 3.84 -20.51
C ARG A 164 -1.11 4.82 -21.26
N ARG A 165 0.21 4.59 -21.37
CA ARG A 165 1.07 5.47 -22.16
C ARG A 165 0.68 5.31 -23.62
N PRO A 166 0.07 6.32 -24.28
CA PRO A 166 -0.07 6.27 -25.72
C PRO A 166 1.35 6.23 -26.30
N LEU A 167 1.56 5.38 -27.30
CA LEU A 167 2.80 5.30 -28.10
C LEU A 167 3.05 6.65 -28.78
N VAL A 168 3.53 7.63 -28.04
CA VAL A 168 3.96 8.93 -28.56
C VAL A 168 5.46 8.98 -28.29
N PHE A 169 6.20 8.59 -29.34
CA PHE A 169 7.66 8.63 -29.49
C PHE A 169 8.49 7.84 -28.46
N SER A 170 9.00 6.69 -28.92
CA SER A 170 10.14 6.01 -28.33
C SER A 170 11.36 6.95 -28.32
N SER A 171 11.80 7.36 -27.14
CA SER A 171 13.22 7.52 -26.86
C SER A 171 13.58 6.59 -25.71
N ASP A 172 14.65 5.83 -25.89
CA ASP A 172 15.17 4.76 -25.03
C ASP A 172 15.37 5.13 -23.56
N GLU A 173 14.30 5.14 -22.77
CA GLU A 173 14.37 4.94 -21.33
C GLU A 173 13.15 4.10 -20.90
N SER A 174 13.19 2.82 -21.28
CA SER A 174 12.44 1.82 -20.52
C SER A 174 12.97 1.88 -19.09
N ILE A 175 12.21 2.51 -18.18
CA ILE A 175 12.50 2.52 -16.76
C ILE A 175 12.66 1.05 -16.37
N THR A 176 13.91 0.64 -16.17
CA THR A 176 14.35 -0.75 -16.04
C THR A 176 14.03 -1.22 -14.63
N MET A 177 12.74 -1.28 -14.30
CA MET A 177 12.29 -1.85 -13.04
C MET A 177 12.27 -3.36 -13.19
N LYS A 178 13.06 -4.03 -12.34
CA LYS A 178 13.14 -5.48 -12.20
C LYS A 178 11.75 -6.03 -11.83
N GLY A 179 10.96 -6.46 -12.82
CA GLY A 179 9.70 -7.14 -12.54
C GLY A 179 8.80 -7.32 -13.75
N LEU A 180 8.43 -8.57 -14.02
CA LEU A 180 7.40 -8.97 -14.98
C LEU A 180 6.01 -8.41 -14.59
N PRO A 181 5.04 -8.31 -15.51
CA PRO A 181 3.68 -7.92 -15.16
C PRO A 181 3.05 -8.95 -14.21
N LEU A 182 2.23 -8.47 -13.27
CA LEU A 182 1.46 -9.34 -12.38
C LEU A 182 0.31 -10.00 -13.16
N LYS A 183 0.08 -11.28 -12.88
CA LYS A 183 -1.03 -12.08 -13.45
C LYS A 183 -2.07 -12.44 -12.41
N TYR A 184 -1.64 -12.72 -11.18
CA TYR A 184 -2.52 -13.03 -10.06
C TYR A 184 -2.23 -12.15 -8.85
N LEU A 185 -3.29 -11.77 -8.14
CA LEU A 185 -3.21 -11.01 -6.89
C LEU A 185 -4.10 -11.67 -5.84
N PHE A 186 -3.52 -12.06 -4.73
CA PHE A 186 -4.21 -12.62 -3.57
C PHE A 186 -4.19 -11.62 -2.42
N VAL A 187 -5.34 -11.43 -1.77
CA VAL A 187 -5.49 -10.43 -0.69
C VAL A 187 -6.20 -11.03 0.51
N CYS A 188 -5.58 -10.96 1.68
CA CYS A 188 -6.12 -11.45 2.96
C CYS A 188 -7.17 -10.47 3.55
N ARG A 189 -8.16 -10.04 2.76
CA ARG A 189 -9.12 -8.97 3.15
C ARG A 189 -9.83 -9.25 4.48
N ALA A 190 -10.13 -10.52 4.78
CA ALA A 190 -10.82 -10.91 6.01
C ALA A 190 -9.96 -10.74 7.28
N ASP A 191 -8.65 -10.63 7.14
CA ASP A 191 -7.69 -10.50 8.25
C ASP A 191 -7.22 -9.04 8.46
N VAL A 192 -7.56 -8.14 7.55
CA VAL A 192 -7.14 -6.72 7.59
C VAL A 192 -8.15 -5.88 8.36
N ASP A 193 -7.66 -5.23 9.42
CA ASP A 193 -8.43 -4.25 10.19
C ASP A 193 -7.66 -2.90 10.25
N PRO A 194 -8.19 -1.81 9.66
CA PRO A 194 -9.47 -1.71 8.94
C PRO A 194 -9.37 -2.19 7.47
N PRO A 195 -10.43 -2.78 6.89
CA PRO A 195 -10.44 -3.28 5.51
C PRO A 195 -10.21 -2.18 4.45
N LEU A 196 -10.39 -0.91 4.83
CA LEU A 196 -10.14 0.25 3.98
C LEU A 196 -8.69 0.30 3.47
N LEU A 197 -7.73 -0.30 4.20
CA LEU A 197 -6.33 -0.38 3.78
C LEU A 197 -6.14 -1.12 2.45
N VAL A 198 -7.05 -2.01 2.06
CA VAL A 198 -6.95 -2.80 0.83
C VAL A 198 -8.04 -2.49 -0.20
N ASP A 199 -9.05 -1.67 0.14
CA ASP A 199 -10.21 -1.38 -0.72
C ASP A 199 -9.87 -0.65 -2.04
N HIS A 200 -8.67 -0.09 -2.16
CA HIS A 200 -8.18 0.52 -3.39
C HIS A 200 -7.64 -0.50 -4.42
N LEU A 201 -7.32 -1.73 -4.00
CA LEU A 201 -6.73 -2.75 -4.88
C LEU A 201 -7.64 -3.16 -6.04
N PRO A 202 -8.96 -3.44 -5.85
CA PRO A 202 -9.86 -3.73 -6.97
C PRO A 202 -9.87 -2.63 -8.03
N HIS A 203 -9.78 -1.37 -7.59
CA HIS A 203 -9.75 -0.20 -8.47
C HIS A 203 -8.47 -0.14 -9.30
N LEU A 204 -7.31 -0.42 -8.68
CA LEU A 204 -6.04 -0.53 -9.41
C LEU A 204 -6.04 -1.70 -10.40
N VAL A 205 -6.54 -2.88 -10.00
CA VAL A 205 -6.63 -4.05 -10.88
C VAL A 205 -7.52 -3.77 -12.08
N ALA A 206 -8.71 -3.20 -11.86
CA ALA A 206 -9.60 -2.84 -12.96
C ALA A 206 -8.99 -1.80 -13.90
N ALA A 207 -8.25 -0.82 -13.35
CA ALA A 207 -7.52 0.16 -14.14
C ALA A 207 -6.41 -0.47 -15.00
N CYS A 208 -5.69 -1.47 -14.50
CA CYS A 208 -4.71 -2.25 -15.27
C CYS A 208 -5.39 -3.04 -16.40
N ASN A 209 -6.52 -3.68 -16.11
CA ASN A 209 -7.23 -4.52 -17.06
C ASN A 209 -7.92 -3.72 -18.17
N SER A 210 -8.43 -2.52 -17.88
CA SER A 210 -9.02 -1.64 -18.90
C SER A 210 -8.02 -1.06 -19.90
N GLY A 211 -6.71 -1.13 -19.61
CA GLY A 211 -5.65 -0.63 -20.49
C GLY A 211 -5.32 -1.53 -21.69
N GLY A 212 -6.17 -2.51 -22.03
CA GLY A 212 -5.99 -3.36 -23.21
C GLY A 212 -4.87 -4.40 -23.10
N THR A 213 -4.47 -4.76 -21.88
CA THR A 213 -3.48 -5.83 -21.69
C THR A 213 -4.06 -7.17 -22.11
N ARG A 214 -3.35 -7.93 -22.96
CA ARG A 214 -3.78 -9.29 -23.37
C ARG A 214 -3.89 -10.25 -22.19
N ASN A 215 -3.19 -9.95 -21.10
CA ASN A 215 -3.14 -10.77 -19.89
C ASN A 215 -3.86 -10.04 -18.77
N LEU A 216 -5.11 -10.42 -18.55
CA LEU A 216 -5.95 -9.84 -17.51
C LEU A 216 -5.49 -10.30 -16.13
N LEU A 217 -5.22 -9.33 -15.26
CA LEU A 217 -4.90 -9.55 -13.86
C LEU A 217 -6.14 -10.02 -13.11
N LYS A 218 -6.03 -11.15 -12.40
CA LYS A 218 -7.10 -11.66 -11.53
C LYS A 218 -6.79 -11.36 -10.07
N ILE A 219 -7.79 -10.88 -9.35
CA ILE A 219 -7.71 -10.62 -7.90
C ILE A 219 -8.61 -11.61 -7.16
N VAL A 220 -8.11 -12.19 -6.08
CA VAL A 220 -8.82 -13.17 -5.26
C VAL A 220 -8.74 -12.77 -3.79
N PRO A 221 -9.88 -12.55 -3.12
CA PRO A 221 -9.90 -12.44 -1.67
C PRO A 221 -9.64 -13.83 -1.06
N LEU A 222 -8.70 -13.90 -0.13
CA LEU A 222 -8.38 -15.11 0.62
C LEU A 222 -9.26 -15.22 1.88
N PRO A 223 -9.45 -16.45 2.41
CA PRO A 223 -10.31 -16.67 3.56
C PRO A 223 -9.64 -16.13 4.84
N LYS A 224 -10.41 -16.07 5.92
CA LYS A 224 -9.89 -15.67 7.24
C LYS A 224 -8.79 -16.64 7.71
N GLY A 225 -7.72 -16.10 8.29
CA GLY A 225 -6.54 -16.84 8.74
C GLY A 225 -5.48 -17.05 7.66
N ALA A 226 -5.74 -16.64 6.41
CA ALA A 226 -4.80 -16.74 5.32
C ALA A 226 -3.55 -15.89 5.55
N GLU A 227 -3.69 -14.72 6.18
CA GLU A 227 -2.55 -13.84 6.48
C GLU A 227 -1.49 -14.57 7.33
N LEU A 228 -1.94 -15.28 8.37
CA LEU A 228 -1.05 -16.01 9.26
C LEU A 228 -0.44 -17.22 8.57
N ALA A 229 -1.24 -18.00 7.82
CA ALA A 229 -0.76 -19.17 7.10
C ALA A 229 0.34 -18.81 6.07
N LEU A 230 0.13 -17.74 5.30
CA LEU A 230 1.11 -17.23 4.35
C LEU A 230 2.34 -16.66 5.06
N ALA A 231 2.15 -15.89 6.14
CA ALA A 231 3.25 -15.33 6.92
C ALA A 231 4.16 -16.42 7.50
N GLN A 232 3.57 -17.51 8.00
CA GLN A 232 4.30 -18.67 8.51
C GLN A 232 5.12 -19.36 7.42
N LYS A 233 4.59 -19.54 6.20
CA LYS A 233 5.30 -20.17 5.08
C LYS A 233 6.30 -19.25 4.38
N LEU A 234 6.13 -17.93 4.49
CA LEU A 234 7.10 -16.94 4.00
C LEU A 234 8.16 -16.56 5.03
N GLY A 235 8.00 -16.92 6.30
CA GLY A 235 8.97 -16.60 7.36
C GLY A 235 8.98 -15.12 7.74
N ILE A 236 7.88 -14.40 7.45
CA ILE A 236 7.72 -12.98 7.77
C ILE A 236 6.62 -12.78 8.81
N ARG A 237 6.53 -11.57 9.39
CA ARG A 237 5.58 -11.31 10.48
C ARG A 237 4.11 -11.33 10.00
N ARG A 238 3.85 -10.77 8.82
CA ARG A 238 2.49 -10.51 8.29
C ARG A 238 2.52 -10.47 6.77
N VAL A 239 1.56 -11.11 6.10
CA VAL A 239 1.39 -11.09 4.63
C VAL A 239 -0.05 -10.72 4.30
N THR A 240 -0.26 -9.45 3.94
CA THR A 240 -1.61 -8.96 3.61
C THR A 240 -1.98 -9.15 2.14
N THR A 241 -1.00 -8.97 1.26
CA THR A 241 -1.17 -9.07 -0.19
C THR A 241 -0.02 -9.86 -0.78
N LEU A 242 -0.32 -10.66 -1.80
CA LEU A 242 0.62 -11.52 -2.50
C LEU A 242 0.30 -11.46 -4.00
N GLY A 243 1.24 -10.94 -4.80
CA GLY A 243 1.17 -10.92 -6.26
C GLY A 243 2.07 -11.98 -6.87
N VAL A 244 1.61 -12.58 -7.97
CA VAL A 244 2.35 -13.57 -8.76
C VAL A 244 2.51 -13.07 -10.18
N ASP A 245 3.72 -13.21 -10.71
CA ASP A 245 4.10 -12.76 -12.03
C ASP A 245 3.56 -13.65 -13.15
N MET A 246 3.41 -13.07 -14.34
CA MET A 246 2.89 -13.77 -15.51
C MET A 246 3.73 -14.98 -15.95
N CYS A 247 5.06 -14.93 -15.79
CA CYS A 247 5.93 -16.03 -16.20
C CYS A 247 6.00 -17.17 -15.18
N PHE A 248 5.23 -17.12 -14.08
CA PHE A 248 5.18 -18.22 -13.13
C PHE A 248 4.55 -19.46 -13.79
N PRO A 249 5.29 -20.57 -13.96
CA PRO A 249 4.84 -21.71 -14.75
C PRO A 249 3.98 -22.66 -13.89
N ASP A 250 2.79 -22.23 -13.53
CA ASP A 250 1.84 -23.04 -12.77
C ASP A 250 0.48 -23.14 -13.47
N SER A 251 0.28 -24.26 -14.15
CA SER A 251 -0.96 -24.60 -14.86
C SER A 251 -2.10 -24.92 -13.90
N SER A 252 -1.82 -25.55 -12.75
CA SER A 252 -2.81 -25.90 -11.73
C SER A 252 -3.45 -24.65 -11.13
N LEU A 253 -2.63 -23.65 -10.78
CA LEU A 253 -3.12 -22.36 -10.29
C LEU A 253 -3.93 -21.63 -11.37
N THR A 254 -3.52 -21.74 -12.63
CA THR A 254 -4.22 -21.12 -13.76
C THR A 254 -5.61 -21.74 -13.97
N ALA A 255 -5.72 -23.07 -13.95
CA ALA A 255 -6.99 -23.78 -14.06
C ALA A 255 -7.93 -23.48 -12.88
N LEU A 256 -7.39 -23.42 -11.66
CA LEU A 256 -8.15 -23.11 -10.46
C LEU A 256 -8.73 -21.69 -10.50
N LEU A 257 -8.02 -20.74 -11.08
CA LEU A 257 -8.41 -19.34 -11.16
C LEU A 257 -9.19 -18.97 -12.42
N GLU A 258 -9.33 -19.88 -13.39
CA GLU A 258 -10.16 -19.71 -14.58
C GLU A 258 -11.57 -19.17 -14.29
N PRO A 259 -12.36 -19.75 -13.35
CA PRO A 259 -13.72 -19.30 -13.05
C PRO A 259 -13.81 -17.94 -12.34
N VAL A 260 -12.70 -17.36 -11.86
CA VAL A 260 -12.72 -16.08 -11.16
C VAL A 260 -12.94 -14.94 -12.15
N ALA A 261 -13.96 -14.12 -11.90
CA ALA A 261 -14.29 -12.94 -12.69
C ALA A 261 -13.13 -11.95 -12.77
N THR A 262 -12.85 -11.47 -13.97
CA THR A 262 -11.88 -10.40 -14.21
C THR A 262 -12.53 -9.05 -13.92
N LEU A 263 -11.84 -8.21 -13.13
CA LEU A 263 -12.31 -6.87 -12.88
C LEU A 263 -11.89 -5.95 -14.02
N THR A 264 -12.83 -5.26 -14.63
CA THR A 264 -12.56 -4.19 -15.59
C THR A 264 -13.32 -2.95 -15.14
N ALA A 265 -12.80 -1.77 -15.47
CA ALA A 265 -13.49 -0.51 -15.27
C ALA A 265 -14.14 -0.10 -16.60
N PRO A 266 -15.47 -0.28 -16.77
CA PRO A 266 -16.13 -0.07 -18.06
C PRO A 266 -15.92 1.34 -18.62
N TRP A 267 -15.86 2.35 -17.75
CA TRP A 267 -15.64 3.75 -18.13
C TRP A 267 -14.20 4.07 -18.58
N LEU A 268 -13.27 3.13 -18.46
CA LEU A 268 -11.89 3.25 -18.93
C LEU A 268 -11.61 2.39 -20.18
N VAL A 269 -12.55 1.55 -20.60
CA VAL A 269 -12.40 0.71 -21.79
C VAL A 269 -12.64 1.57 -23.02
N HIS A 270 -11.65 1.67 -23.91
CA HIS A 270 -11.69 2.53 -25.10
C HIS A 270 -12.26 1.81 -26.34
N SER A 271 -12.65 0.54 -26.22
CA SER A 271 -12.99 -0.32 -27.37
C SER A 271 -14.47 -0.42 -27.71
N GLU A 272 -15.38 0.16 -26.91
CA GLU A 272 -16.82 0.09 -27.17
C GLU A 272 -17.39 1.50 -27.44
N PRO A 273 -18.10 1.74 -28.57
CA PRO A 273 -18.68 3.04 -28.91
C PRO A 273 -19.87 3.43 -28.01
N THR A 274 -20.30 2.54 -27.12
CA THR A 274 -21.41 2.78 -26.18
C THR A 274 -20.86 2.89 -24.77
N GLN A 275 -20.24 4.03 -24.44
CA GLN A 275 -20.07 4.40 -23.04
C GLN A 275 -21.46 4.58 -22.44
N LEU A 276 -22.00 3.49 -21.86
CA LEU A 276 -23.29 3.49 -21.19
C LEU A 276 -23.21 4.48 -20.03
N LEU A 277 -23.84 5.64 -20.22
CA LEU A 277 -23.98 6.63 -19.17
C LEU A 277 -24.79 6.01 -18.03
N LEU A 278 -24.14 5.80 -16.89
CA LEU A 278 -24.84 5.32 -15.70
C LEU A 278 -25.70 6.46 -15.13
N PRO A 279 -26.94 6.17 -14.68
CA PRO A 279 -27.78 7.17 -14.05
C PRO A 279 -27.15 7.69 -12.77
N ALA A 280 -27.37 8.98 -12.47
CA ALA A 280 -26.91 9.58 -11.23
C ALA A 280 -27.58 8.91 -10.02
N HIS A 281 -26.79 8.45 -9.06
CA HIS A 281 -27.29 7.82 -7.85
C HIS A 281 -27.27 8.82 -6.69
N ILE A 282 -28.44 9.31 -6.28
CA ILE A 282 -28.59 10.24 -5.16
C ILE A 282 -29.10 9.47 -3.94
N LYS A 283 -28.31 9.43 -2.87
CA LYS A 283 -28.67 8.84 -1.58
C LYS A 283 -29.15 9.92 -0.61
N GLN A 284 -29.92 9.53 0.40
CA GLN A 284 -30.30 10.41 1.50
C GLN A 284 -29.56 10.00 2.78
N VAL A 285 -28.79 10.92 3.35
CA VAL A 285 -28.12 10.73 4.64
C VAL A 285 -28.98 11.33 5.73
N ARG A 286 -29.34 10.50 6.70
CA ARG A 286 -30.04 10.91 7.91
C ARG A 286 -29.09 11.74 8.78
N THR A 287 -29.43 13.00 9.01
CA THR A 287 -28.71 13.90 9.92
C THR A 287 -29.66 14.40 11.01
N SER A 288 -29.10 14.85 12.13
CA SER A 288 -29.87 15.52 13.17
C SER A 288 -29.69 17.04 13.04
N ALA A 289 -30.78 17.77 12.84
CA ALA A 289 -30.79 19.22 12.92
C ALA A 289 -31.47 19.64 14.22
N PRO A 290 -31.05 20.72 14.89
CA PRO A 290 -31.82 21.21 16.00
C PRO A 290 -33.21 21.68 15.55
N LYS A 291 -34.22 21.47 16.40
CA LYS A 291 -35.60 21.90 16.14
C LYS A 291 -35.67 23.42 15.94
N ASP A 292 -35.06 24.17 16.86
CA ASP A 292 -35.00 25.63 16.83
C ASP A 292 -33.62 26.16 16.44
N MET A 293 -33.44 26.39 15.13
CA MET A 293 -32.18 26.91 14.62
C MET A 293 -31.88 28.35 15.06
N ARG A 294 -32.92 29.17 15.30
CA ARG A 294 -32.77 30.58 15.67
C ARG A 294 -32.25 30.74 17.10
N THR A 295 -32.85 30.06 18.07
CA THR A 295 -32.47 30.13 19.49
C THR A 295 -31.04 29.63 19.69
N ILE A 296 -30.66 28.52 19.07
CA ILE A 296 -29.31 27.97 19.18
C ILE A 296 -28.27 28.86 18.50
N LYS A 297 -28.61 29.49 17.37
CA LYS A 297 -27.72 30.48 16.74
C LYS A 297 -27.50 31.67 17.68
N ALA A 298 -28.55 32.16 18.35
CA ALA A 298 -28.44 33.26 19.32
C ALA A 298 -27.59 32.88 20.55
N VAL A 299 -27.81 31.69 21.13
CA VAL A 299 -27.01 31.17 22.26
C VAL A 299 -25.53 31.05 21.86
N ARG A 300 -25.23 30.46 20.70
CA ARG A 300 -23.85 30.35 20.20
C ARG A 300 -23.20 31.71 19.95
N ALA A 301 -23.96 32.70 19.45
CA ALA A 301 -23.45 34.05 19.26
C ALA A 301 -23.10 34.70 20.60
N ARG A 302 -23.96 34.54 21.62
CA ARG A 302 -23.75 35.03 22.98
C ARG A 302 -22.53 34.39 23.64
N GLU A 303 -22.39 33.07 23.52
CA GLU A 303 -21.22 32.33 24.03
C GLU A 303 -19.92 32.79 23.37
N LYS A 304 -19.93 33.01 22.05
CA LYS A 304 -18.75 33.54 21.32
C LYS A 304 -18.39 34.96 21.78
N ALA A 305 -19.38 35.83 21.99
CA ALA A 305 -19.15 37.18 22.49
C ALA A 305 -18.54 37.17 23.90
N ALA A 306 -19.10 36.38 24.82
CA ALA A 306 -18.59 36.23 26.18
C ALA A 306 -17.17 35.63 26.21
N ALA A 307 -16.88 34.63 25.37
CA ALA A 307 -15.55 34.05 25.24
C ALA A 307 -14.52 35.05 24.70
N LYS A 308 -14.92 35.94 23.76
CA LYS A 308 -14.06 37.02 23.25
C LYS A 308 -13.73 38.03 24.35
N GLN A 309 -14.73 38.45 25.13
CA GLN A 309 -14.53 39.36 26.28
C GLN A 309 -13.62 38.74 27.35
N ARG A 310 -13.80 37.45 27.68
CA ARG A 310 -12.90 36.71 28.60
C ARG A 310 -11.46 36.63 28.11
N ARG A 311 -11.25 36.54 26.79
CA ARG A 311 -9.89 36.57 26.20
C ARG A 311 -9.29 37.97 26.23
N GLN A 312 -10.10 39.01 26.05
CA GLN A 312 -9.64 40.40 26.10
C GLN A 312 -9.26 40.82 27.52
N SER A 313 -10.10 40.53 28.51
CA SER A 313 -9.78 40.76 29.94
C SER A 313 -8.49 40.07 30.35
N LYS A 314 -8.33 38.77 30.06
CA LYS A 314 -7.07 38.06 30.33
C LYS A 314 -5.84 38.67 29.65
N ARG A 315 -6.00 39.22 28.44
CA ARG A 315 -4.91 39.92 27.74
C ARG A 315 -4.57 41.27 28.37
N GLN A 316 -5.56 41.97 28.92
CA GLN A 316 -5.35 43.22 29.64
C GLN A 316 -4.70 42.96 31.01
N GLU A 317 -5.16 41.96 31.75
CA GLU A 317 -4.54 41.51 33.00
C GLU A 317 -3.07 41.10 32.80
N ALA A 318 -2.77 40.39 31.71
CA ALA A 318 -1.40 39.99 31.37
C ALA A 318 -0.49 41.16 30.91
N ARG A 319 -1.05 42.33 30.58
CA ARG A 319 -0.28 43.53 30.21
C ARG A 319 -0.02 44.46 31.39
N GLN A 320 -0.77 44.30 32.48
CA GLN A 320 -0.64 45.09 33.71
C GLN A 320 0.30 44.42 34.73
N LYS A 321 0.64 43.15 34.52
CA LYS A 321 1.71 42.44 35.22
C LYS A 321 3.01 42.56 34.43
#